data_AF-A0A5M6J028-F1
#
_entry.id   AF-A0A5M6J028-F1
#
_cell.length_a   1.000
_cell.length_b   1.000
_cell.length_c   1.000
_cell.angle_alpha   90.00
_cell.angle_beta   90.00
_cell.angle_gamma   90.00
#
_symmetry.space_group_name_H-M   'P 1'
#
loop_
_entity.id
_entity.type
_entity.pdbx_description
1 polymer ?
#
loop_
_entity_poly.entity_id
_entity_poly.type
_entity_poly.pdbx_seq_one_letter_code
_entity_poly.pdbx_strand_id
1 'polypeptide(L)'
;MFSATMLNAEAGSHAVVSDPRELAASQHAVDGCWLRFPYLAARFGERGLRFSHSDSAWLATLIRLDQARVHEQVAWLRDVLATRGIPSVILQAHLDILADELDAAVPTERDLHARLRQAAAALQEARQRRIPPAREAAMEEQFAREADPAWRARLPDTPSLLVAAMADECDGRIGAVASLEGWLTDPARFPPGWTAAVAAALTQARAAMVQPGPA
;
A
#
# COMPACT_ATOMS: atom_id res chain seq x y z
N MET A 1 -26.68 -8.13 7.98
CA MET A 1 -25.28 -7.64 8.06
C MET A 1 -24.65 -7.94 6.71
N PHE A 2 -24.19 -6.93 5.97
CA PHE A 2 -23.46 -7.17 4.72
C PHE A 2 -22.05 -7.69 5.08
N SER A 3 -21.64 -8.76 4.41
CA SER A 3 -20.41 -9.50 4.69
C SER A 3 -19.48 -9.44 3.48
N ALA A 4 -18.17 -9.41 3.71
CA ALA A 4 -17.18 -9.44 2.63
C ALA A 4 -17.31 -10.67 1.72
N THR A 5 -17.79 -11.82 2.23
CA THR A 5 -18.11 -12.99 1.40
C THR A 5 -19.15 -12.72 0.31
N MET A 6 -20.00 -11.70 0.47
CA MET A 6 -20.97 -11.28 -0.55
C MET A 6 -20.31 -10.52 -1.71
N LEU A 7 -19.15 -9.90 -1.48
CA LEU A 7 -18.37 -9.20 -2.51
C LEU A 7 -17.32 -10.12 -3.12
N ASN A 8 -16.73 -11.00 -2.31
CA ASN A 8 -15.72 -11.96 -2.72
C ASN A 8 -15.92 -13.26 -1.91
N ALA A 9 -16.37 -14.34 -2.55
CA ALA A 9 -16.60 -15.61 -1.89
C ALA A 9 -15.34 -16.22 -1.24
N GLU A 10 -14.14 -15.80 -1.65
CA GLU A 10 -12.86 -16.20 -1.07
C GLU A 10 -12.43 -15.35 0.15
N ALA A 11 -13.18 -14.29 0.49
CA ALA A 11 -12.89 -13.42 1.63
C ALA A 11 -13.41 -13.97 2.97
N GLY A 12 -13.00 -13.36 4.07
CA GLY A 12 -13.52 -13.66 5.40
C GLY A 12 -14.95 -13.13 5.63
N SER A 13 -15.57 -13.51 6.74
CA SER A 13 -16.93 -13.11 7.12
C SER A 13 -17.02 -11.76 7.85
N HIS A 14 -16.08 -10.85 7.61
CA HIS A 14 -16.08 -9.54 8.27
C HIS A 14 -17.15 -8.61 7.69
N ALA A 15 -17.60 -7.66 8.52
CA ALA A 15 -18.60 -6.69 8.12
C ALA A 15 -18.05 -5.74 7.04
N VAL A 16 -18.89 -5.42 6.05
CA VAL A 16 -18.61 -4.40 5.03
C VAL A 16 -19.73 -3.37 5.02
N VAL A 17 -19.47 -2.22 4.40
CA VAL A 17 -20.48 -1.16 4.25
C VAL A 17 -21.72 -1.68 3.54
N SER A 18 -22.89 -1.22 4.01
CA SER A 18 -24.19 -1.56 3.42
C SER A 18 -24.84 -0.41 2.66
N ASP A 19 -24.36 0.82 2.83
CA ASP A 19 -24.82 1.94 1.99
C ASP A 19 -24.28 1.76 0.56
N PRO A 20 -25.14 1.69 -0.47
CA PRO A 20 -24.71 1.53 -1.85
C PRO A 20 -23.74 2.63 -2.32
N ARG A 21 -23.83 3.84 -1.77
CA ARG A 21 -22.94 4.97 -2.11
C ARG A 21 -21.53 4.76 -1.56
N GLU A 22 -21.42 4.34 -0.30
CA GLU A 22 -20.13 4.00 0.32
C GLU A 22 -19.50 2.79 -0.39
N LEU A 23 -20.31 1.80 -0.80
CA LEU A 23 -19.83 0.64 -1.55
C LEU A 23 -19.28 1.04 -2.94
N ALA A 24 -20.00 1.89 -3.67
CA ALA A 24 -19.55 2.40 -4.97
C ALA A 24 -18.25 3.22 -4.83
N ALA A 25 -18.18 4.11 -3.83
CA ALA A 25 -16.96 4.86 -3.50
C ALA A 25 -15.78 3.92 -3.18
N SER A 26 -16.04 2.85 -2.42
CA SER A 26 -15.04 1.83 -2.10
C SER A 26 -14.52 1.12 -3.35
N GLN A 27 -15.38 0.85 -4.34
CA GLN A 27 -14.99 0.26 -5.62
C GLN A 27 -14.17 1.23 -6.46
N HIS A 28 -14.60 2.48 -6.60
CA HIS A 28 -13.84 3.51 -7.32
C HIS A 28 -12.45 3.74 -6.70
N ALA A 29 -12.35 3.70 -5.37
CA ALA A 29 -11.08 3.84 -4.68
C ALA A 29 -10.10 2.69 -4.96
N VAL A 30 -10.61 1.48 -5.17
CA VAL A 30 -9.81 0.33 -5.63
C VAL A 30 -9.33 0.58 -7.05
N ASP A 31 -10.23 0.96 -7.96
CA ASP A 31 -9.89 1.20 -9.36
C ASP A 31 -8.82 2.30 -9.50
N GLY A 32 -8.98 3.41 -8.76
CA GLY A 32 -8.01 4.49 -8.71
C GLY A 32 -6.66 4.05 -8.14
N CYS A 33 -6.65 3.23 -7.09
CA CYS A 33 -5.41 2.70 -6.51
C CYS A 33 -4.70 1.72 -7.47
N TRP A 34 -5.46 0.87 -8.17
CA TRP A 34 -4.93 -0.07 -9.16
C TRP A 34 -4.39 0.62 -10.41
N LEU A 35 -5.02 1.71 -10.83
CA LEU A 35 -4.50 2.56 -11.90
C LEU A 35 -3.19 3.23 -11.48
N ARG A 36 -3.11 3.71 -10.23
CA ARG A 36 -1.91 4.34 -9.68
C ARG A 36 -0.75 3.37 -9.55
N PHE A 37 -1.00 2.12 -9.12
CA PHE A 37 0.05 1.12 -8.92
C PHE A 37 -0.12 -0.08 -9.87
N PRO A 38 0.37 0.00 -11.13
CA PRO A 38 0.33 -1.11 -12.09
C PRO A 38 0.94 -2.42 -11.56
N TYR A 39 1.83 -2.31 -10.57
CA TYR A 39 2.37 -3.41 -9.79
C TYR A 39 1.29 -4.38 -9.26
N LEU A 40 0.16 -3.86 -8.75
CA LEU A 40 -0.90 -4.69 -8.20
C LEU A 40 -1.48 -5.64 -9.24
N ALA A 41 -1.76 -5.12 -10.44
CA ALA A 41 -2.26 -5.92 -11.54
C ALA A 41 -1.21 -6.92 -12.05
N ALA A 42 0.03 -6.48 -12.19
CA ALA A 42 1.13 -7.31 -12.66
C ALA A 42 1.41 -8.51 -11.72
N ARG A 43 1.30 -8.31 -10.41
CA ARG A 43 1.63 -9.34 -9.41
C ARG A 43 0.43 -10.20 -9.00
N PHE A 44 -0.73 -9.60 -8.76
CA PHE A 44 -1.85 -10.29 -8.11
C PHE A 44 -3.02 -10.60 -9.05
N GLY A 45 -3.08 -9.96 -10.22
CA GLY A 45 -4.11 -10.17 -11.23
C GLY A 45 -5.55 -10.01 -10.70
N GLU A 46 -6.51 -10.60 -11.41
CA GLU A 46 -7.93 -10.48 -11.07
C GLU A 46 -8.28 -10.99 -9.67
N ARG A 47 -7.53 -11.98 -9.17
CA ARG A 47 -7.74 -12.49 -7.82
C ARG A 47 -7.42 -11.43 -6.78
N GLY A 48 -6.28 -10.74 -6.92
CA GLY A 48 -5.93 -9.61 -6.05
C GLY A 48 -6.94 -8.48 -6.09
N LEU A 49 -7.53 -8.23 -7.27
CA LEU A 49 -8.55 -7.19 -7.44
C LEU A 49 -9.81 -7.49 -6.61
N ARG A 50 -10.29 -8.76 -6.63
CA ARG A 50 -11.44 -9.17 -5.81
C ARG A 50 -11.20 -8.98 -4.31
N PHE A 51 -10.01 -9.32 -3.83
CA PHE A 51 -9.64 -9.06 -2.43
C PHE A 51 -9.57 -7.55 -2.12
N SER A 52 -9.06 -6.74 -3.06
CA SER A 52 -9.01 -5.29 -2.89
C SER A 52 -10.40 -4.68 -2.72
N HIS A 53 -11.40 -5.14 -3.48
CA HIS A 53 -12.79 -4.69 -3.30
C HIS A 53 -13.37 -5.05 -1.94
N SER A 54 -13.14 -6.27 -1.44
CA SER A 54 -13.61 -6.65 -0.10
C SER A 54 -12.91 -5.85 1.00
N ASP A 55 -11.59 -5.67 0.89
CA ASP A 55 -10.79 -4.96 1.89
C ASP A 55 -11.16 -3.46 1.92
N SER A 56 -11.39 -2.84 0.75
CA SER A 56 -11.84 -1.44 0.65
C SER A 56 -13.22 -1.22 1.28
N ALA A 57 -14.18 -2.11 1.00
CA ALA A 57 -15.51 -2.04 1.59
C ALA A 57 -15.51 -2.29 3.11
N TRP A 58 -14.54 -3.05 3.62
CA TRP A 58 -14.28 -3.20 5.05
C TRP A 58 -13.64 -1.95 5.65
N LEU A 59 -12.62 -1.37 5.01
CA LEU A 59 -11.96 -0.14 5.45
C LEU A 59 -12.95 1.01 5.60
N ALA A 60 -13.93 1.13 4.69
CA ALA A 60 -15.00 2.11 4.78
C ALA A 60 -15.87 1.95 6.04
N THR A 61 -16.00 0.75 6.62
CA THR A 61 -16.71 0.56 7.90
C THR A 61 -15.96 1.13 9.10
N LEU A 62 -14.63 1.24 9.00
CA LEU A 62 -13.78 1.65 10.12
C LEU A 62 -14.04 3.10 10.53
N ILE A 63 -14.57 3.94 9.63
CA ILE A 63 -14.91 5.33 9.94
C ILE A 63 -15.89 5.47 11.11
N ARG A 64 -16.64 4.41 11.44
CA ARG A 64 -17.58 4.37 12.56
C ARG A 64 -16.91 4.11 13.92
N LEU A 65 -15.65 3.68 13.92
CA LEU A 65 -14.85 3.41 15.11
C LEU A 65 -14.10 4.69 15.55
N ASP A 66 -13.67 4.75 16.81
CA ASP A 66 -12.78 5.81 17.26
C ASP A 66 -11.40 5.74 16.56
N GLN A 67 -10.66 6.87 16.57
CA GLN A 67 -9.40 6.99 15.82
C GLN A 67 -8.35 5.96 16.27
N ALA A 68 -8.28 5.65 17.57
CA ALA A 68 -7.30 4.69 18.07
C ALA A 68 -7.59 3.29 17.49
N ARG A 69 -8.86 2.89 17.47
CA ARG A 69 -9.28 1.63 16.85
C ARG A 69 -9.05 1.62 15.34
N VAL A 70 -9.29 2.73 14.62
CA VAL A 70 -8.96 2.83 13.19
C VAL A 70 -7.47 2.57 12.96
N HIS A 71 -6.59 3.22 13.75
CA HIS A 71 -5.14 3.00 13.66
C HIS A 71 -4.75 1.54 13.93
N GLU A 72 -5.34 0.88 14.94
CA GLU A 72 -5.08 -0.53 15.24
C GLU A 72 -5.47 -1.44 14.06
N GLN A 73 -6.64 -1.23 13.47
CA GLN A 73 -7.11 -2.03 12.33
C GLN A 73 -6.27 -1.82 11.07
N VAL A 74 -5.90 -0.56 10.78
CA VAL A 74 -5.00 -0.23 9.65
C VAL A 74 -3.61 -0.80 9.86
N ALA A 75 -3.07 -0.74 11.10
CA ALA A 75 -1.78 -1.33 11.43
C ALA A 75 -1.78 -2.85 11.24
N TRP A 76 -2.85 -3.53 11.68
CA TRP A 76 -3.04 -4.96 11.44
C TRP A 76 -3.09 -5.29 9.95
N LEU A 77 -3.90 -4.56 9.16
CA LEU A 77 -4.01 -4.80 7.71
C LEU A 77 -2.65 -4.60 7.04
N ARG A 78 -1.94 -3.54 7.38
CA ARG A 78 -0.57 -3.29 6.90
C ARG A 78 0.35 -4.47 7.16
N ASP A 79 0.34 -5.05 8.36
CA ASP A 79 1.21 -6.19 8.69
C ASP A 79 0.86 -7.42 7.81
N VAL A 80 -0.43 -7.66 7.60
CA VAL A 80 -0.93 -8.72 6.71
C VAL A 80 -0.53 -8.49 5.25
N LEU A 81 -0.61 -7.25 4.76
CA LEU A 81 -0.28 -6.88 3.38
C LEU A 81 1.23 -6.90 3.12
N ALA A 82 2.03 -6.38 4.05
CA ALA A 82 3.49 -6.29 3.90
C ALA A 82 4.12 -7.67 3.70
N THR A 83 3.70 -8.68 4.47
CA THR A 83 4.21 -10.07 4.33
C THR A 83 3.86 -10.70 2.97
N ARG A 84 2.81 -10.21 2.31
CA ARG A 84 2.40 -10.65 0.96
C ARG A 84 3.07 -9.84 -0.16
N GLY A 85 3.97 -8.92 0.20
CA GLY A 85 4.67 -8.04 -0.72
C GLY A 85 3.81 -6.88 -1.21
N ILE A 86 2.86 -6.40 -0.40
CA ILE A 86 2.13 -5.15 -0.64
C ILE A 86 2.63 -4.13 0.38
N PRO A 87 3.60 -3.26 0.01
CA PRO A 87 4.19 -2.30 0.94
C PRO A 87 3.18 -1.27 1.44
N SER A 88 3.40 -0.74 2.64
CA SER A 88 2.49 0.18 3.34
C SER A 88 2.15 1.46 2.57
N VAL A 89 3.01 1.90 1.63
CA VAL A 89 2.72 3.05 0.77
C VAL A 89 1.48 2.85 -0.12
N ILE A 90 1.18 1.60 -0.52
CA ILE A 90 -0.03 1.29 -1.29
C ILE A 90 -1.26 1.44 -0.41
N LEU A 91 -1.23 0.91 0.82
CA LEU A 91 -2.33 1.06 1.78
C LEU A 91 -2.54 2.53 2.15
N GLN A 92 -1.46 3.28 2.36
CA GLN A 92 -1.53 4.73 2.58
C GLN A 92 -2.30 5.41 1.45
N ALA A 93 -1.85 5.23 0.20
CA ALA A 93 -2.48 5.87 -0.95
C ALA A 93 -3.94 5.44 -1.11
N HIS A 94 -4.26 4.17 -0.85
CA HIS A 94 -5.63 3.69 -0.91
C HIS A 94 -6.53 4.36 0.14
N LEU A 95 -6.04 4.57 1.37
CA LEU A 95 -6.80 5.26 2.42
C LEU A 95 -7.11 6.73 2.06
N ASP A 96 -6.14 7.43 1.44
CA ASP A 96 -6.34 8.79 0.95
C ASP A 96 -7.39 8.83 -0.17
N ILE A 97 -7.25 7.97 -1.17
CA ILE A 97 -8.21 7.86 -2.29
C ILE A 97 -9.61 7.49 -1.77
N LEU A 98 -9.70 6.53 -0.84
CA LEU A 98 -10.98 6.11 -0.26
C LEU A 98 -11.66 7.26 0.48
N ALA A 99 -10.92 8.06 1.25
CA ALA A 99 -11.47 9.22 1.91
C ALA A 99 -12.01 10.26 0.92
N ASP A 100 -11.31 10.49 -0.19
CA ASP A 100 -11.74 11.42 -1.24
C ASP A 100 -13.02 10.92 -1.95
N GLU A 101 -13.08 9.64 -2.31
CA GLU A 101 -14.26 9.03 -2.92
C GLU A 101 -15.48 9.03 -1.98
N LEU A 102 -15.26 8.75 -0.69
CA LEU A 102 -16.32 8.82 0.33
C LEU A 102 -16.79 10.26 0.55
N ASP A 103 -15.90 11.25 0.57
CA ASP A 103 -16.25 12.67 0.69
C ASP A 103 -17.08 13.19 -0.49
N ALA A 104 -16.87 12.61 -1.68
CA ALA A 104 -17.66 12.90 -2.87
C ALA A 104 -19.03 12.21 -2.81
N ALA A 105 -19.08 10.95 -2.39
CA ALA A 105 -20.31 10.13 -2.38
C ALA A 105 -21.26 10.45 -1.21
N VAL A 106 -20.71 10.75 -0.02
CA VAL A 106 -21.45 11.03 1.21
C VAL A 106 -20.87 12.26 1.93
N PRO A 107 -21.03 13.48 1.37
CA PRO A 107 -20.38 14.69 1.90
C PRO A 107 -20.76 15.07 3.33
N THR A 108 -21.90 14.57 3.82
CA THR A 108 -22.39 14.84 5.18
C THR A 108 -21.55 14.17 6.27
N GLU A 109 -20.64 13.25 5.90
CA GLU A 109 -19.84 12.46 6.85
C GLU A 109 -18.33 12.71 6.75
N ARG A 110 -17.92 13.84 6.13
CA ARG A 110 -16.52 14.23 5.95
C ARG A 110 -15.66 14.14 7.21
N ASP A 111 -16.21 14.52 8.36
CA ASP A 111 -15.52 14.45 9.64
C ASP A 111 -15.17 13.00 10.04
N LEU A 112 -15.99 12.02 9.64
CA LEU A 112 -15.71 10.60 9.84
C LEU A 112 -14.67 10.09 8.84
N HIS A 113 -14.74 10.52 7.58
CA HIS A 113 -13.77 10.11 6.55
C HIS A 113 -12.36 10.64 6.85
N ALA A 114 -12.24 11.79 7.54
CA ALA A 114 -10.97 12.32 8.02
C ALA A 114 -10.18 11.32 8.87
N ARG A 115 -10.83 10.33 9.49
CA ARG A 115 -10.17 9.26 10.24
C ARG A 115 -9.28 8.37 9.37
N LEU A 116 -9.67 8.14 8.12
CA LEU A 116 -8.86 7.40 7.15
C LEU A 116 -7.63 8.20 6.73
N ARG A 117 -7.77 9.51 6.50
CA ARG A 117 -6.64 10.41 6.20
C ARG A 117 -5.66 10.49 7.36
N GLN A 118 -6.15 10.53 8.59
CA GLN A 118 -5.28 10.48 9.77
C GLN A 118 -4.51 9.15 9.85
N ALA A 119 -5.14 8.02 9.52
CA ALA A 119 -4.46 6.73 9.45
C ALA A 119 -3.42 6.67 8.31
N ALA A 120 -3.73 7.25 7.15
CA ALA A 120 -2.78 7.38 6.03
C ALA A 120 -1.57 8.24 6.43
N ALA A 121 -1.80 9.39 7.08
CA ALA A 121 -0.74 10.26 7.60
C ALA A 121 0.16 9.52 8.62
N ALA A 122 -0.42 8.72 9.51
CA ALA A 122 0.35 7.92 10.46
C ALA A 122 1.26 6.87 9.76
N LEU A 123 0.79 6.25 8.67
CA LEU A 123 1.62 5.36 7.84
C LEU A 123 2.77 6.12 7.17
N GLN A 124 2.48 7.30 6.63
CA GLN A 124 3.47 8.17 6.00
C GLN A 124 4.54 8.59 7.01
N GLU A 125 4.14 9.10 8.17
CA GLU A 125 5.05 9.52 9.23
C GLU A 125 5.92 8.35 9.72
N ALA A 126 5.34 7.16 9.87
CA ALA A 126 6.11 5.97 10.24
C ALA A 126 7.20 5.66 9.20
N ARG A 127 6.87 5.68 7.90
CA ARG A 127 7.86 5.52 6.82
C ARG A 127 8.92 6.61 6.85
N GLN A 128 8.52 7.87 6.97
CA GLN A 128 9.42 9.02 6.92
C GLN A 128 10.38 9.09 8.12
N ARG A 129 9.99 8.54 9.29
CA ARG A 129 10.90 8.37 10.43
C ARG A 129 12.05 7.41 10.13
N ARG A 130 11.83 6.42 9.27
CA ARG A 130 12.88 5.48 8.84
C ARG A 130 13.69 6.03 7.68
N ILE A 131 13.00 6.67 6.74
CA ILE A 131 13.56 7.11 5.46
C ILE A 131 13.10 8.54 5.21
N PRO A 132 13.93 9.55 5.52
CA PRO A 132 13.58 10.94 5.27
C PRO A 132 13.27 11.18 3.78
N PRO A 133 12.31 12.06 3.44
CA PRO A 133 11.89 12.31 2.05
C PRO A 133 13.03 12.64 1.09
N ALA A 134 14.06 13.36 1.56
CA ALA A 134 15.24 13.69 0.73
C ALA A 134 16.04 12.44 0.32
N ARG A 135 16.08 11.40 1.18
CA ARG A 135 16.74 10.13 0.85
C ARG A 135 15.88 9.29 -0.10
N GLU A 136 14.57 9.30 0.09
CA GLU A 136 13.60 8.67 -0.82
C GLU A 136 13.73 9.24 -2.25
N ALA A 137 13.70 10.57 -2.39
CA ALA A 137 13.87 11.24 -3.68
C ALA A 137 15.21 10.91 -4.36
N ALA A 138 16.32 10.88 -3.61
CA ALA A 138 17.63 10.52 -4.16
C ALA A 138 17.67 9.06 -4.68
N MET A 139 16.97 8.14 -4.02
CA MET A 139 16.85 6.74 -4.47
C MET A 139 15.96 6.62 -5.70
N GLU A 140 14.86 7.39 -5.77
CA GLU A 140 14.01 7.48 -6.97
C GLU A 140 14.81 7.95 -8.19
N GLU A 141 15.59 9.03 -8.04
CA GLU A 141 16.46 9.54 -9.09
C GLU A 141 17.52 8.53 -9.51
N GLN A 142 18.15 7.83 -8.56
CA GLN A 142 19.15 6.82 -8.87
C GLN A 142 18.55 5.64 -9.62
N PHE A 143 17.43 5.10 -9.14
CA PHE A 143 16.74 4.00 -9.81
C PHE A 143 16.31 4.40 -11.22
N ALA A 144 15.86 5.65 -11.41
CA ALA A 144 15.49 6.17 -12.72
C ALA A 144 16.65 6.20 -13.73
N ARG A 145 17.91 6.31 -13.25
CA ARG A 145 19.12 6.28 -14.10
C ARG A 145 19.57 4.85 -14.42
N GLU A 146 19.40 3.91 -13.50
CA GLU A 146 19.96 2.56 -13.61
C GLU A 146 18.98 1.53 -14.18
N ALA A 147 17.68 1.68 -13.89
CA ALA A 147 16.68 0.71 -14.26
C ALA A 147 16.39 0.74 -15.76
N ASP A 148 16.06 -0.43 -16.30
CA ASP A 148 15.60 -0.57 -17.68
C ASP A 148 14.44 0.40 -17.97
N PRO A 149 14.55 1.30 -18.98
CA PRO A 149 13.55 2.33 -19.24
C PRO A 149 12.15 1.77 -19.56
N ALA A 150 12.09 0.63 -20.27
CA ALA A 150 10.81 0.04 -20.66
C ALA A 150 10.08 -0.53 -19.43
N TRP A 151 10.81 -1.17 -18.52
CA TRP A 151 10.23 -1.66 -17.27
C TRP A 151 9.90 -0.55 -16.28
N ARG A 152 10.72 0.50 -16.19
CA ARG A 152 10.42 1.69 -15.39
C ARG A 152 9.12 2.36 -15.84
N ALA A 153 8.84 2.43 -17.14
CA ALA A 153 7.56 2.94 -17.63
C ALA A 153 6.36 2.05 -17.26
N ARG A 154 6.58 0.73 -17.12
CA ARG A 154 5.52 -0.23 -16.76
C ARG A 154 5.26 -0.29 -15.26
N LEU A 155 6.28 -0.08 -14.44
CA LEU A 155 6.23 -0.14 -12.97
C LEU A 155 6.89 1.13 -12.39
N PRO A 156 6.27 2.30 -12.57
CA PRO A 156 6.90 3.58 -12.23
C PRO A 156 7.18 3.75 -10.74
N ASP A 157 6.31 3.23 -9.87
CA ASP A 157 6.42 3.39 -8.42
C ASP A 157 7.39 2.39 -7.75
N THR A 158 8.10 1.55 -8.51
CA THR A 158 9.01 0.54 -7.92
C THR A 158 9.97 1.11 -6.88
N PRO A 159 10.62 2.28 -7.06
CA PRO A 159 11.47 2.84 -6.03
C PRO A 159 10.74 3.06 -4.70
N SER A 160 9.58 3.71 -4.73
CA SER A 160 8.79 4.01 -3.53
C SER A 160 8.27 2.73 -2.88
N LEU A 161 7.97 1.68 -3.66
CA LEU A 161 7.62 0.35 -3.14
C LEU A 161 8.79 -0.30 -2.39
N LEU A 162 10.02 -0.23 -2.92
CA LEU A 162 11.21 -0.79 -2.28
C LEU A 162 11.55 -0.05 -0.99
N VAL A 163 11.45 1.28 -1.01
CA VAL A 163 11.62 2.15 0.17
C VAL A 163 10.60 1.79 1.25
N ALA A 164 9.31 1.72 0.89
CA ALA A 164 8.27 1.35 1.84
C ALA A 164 8.45 -0.06 2.41
N ALA A 165 8.82 -1.05 1.59
CA ALA A 165 9.08 -2.41 2.06
C ALA A 165 10.25 -2.47 3.05
N MET A 166 11.32 -1.69 2.81
CA MET A 166 12.44 -1.58 3.75
C MET A 166 12.00 -0.94 5.08
N ALA A 167 11.23 0.14 5.03
CA ALA A 167 10.68 0.78 6.23
C ALA A 167 9.77 -0.18 7.02
N ASP A 168 8.92 -0.94 6.31
CA ASP A 168 8.04 -1.94 6.91
C ASP A 168 8.84 -3.03 7.64
N GLU A 169 9.90 -3.55 7.02
CA GLU A 169 10.76 -4.57 7.62
C GLU A 169 11.55 -4.04 8.83
N CYS A 170 12.03 -2.80 8.77
CA CYS A 170 12.66 -2.12 9.91
C CYS A 170 11.70 -1.90 11.09
N ASP A 171 10.40 -1.78 10.82
CA ASP A 171 9.35 -1.71 11.85
C ASP A 171 8.85 -3.10 12.29
N GLY A 172 9.57 -4.17 11.95
CA GLY A 172 9.31 -5.53 12.43
C GLY A 172 8.41 -6.39 11.53
N ARG A 173 8.05 -5.94 10.32
CA ARG A 173 7.27 -6.75 9.36
C ARG A 173 8.21 -7.67 8.59
N ILE A 174 8.62 -8.74 9.27
CA ILE A 174 9.56 -9.71 8.73
C ILE A 174 9.04 -10.30 7.40
N GLY A 175 9.88 -10.25 6.37
CA GLY A 175 9.58 -10.80 5.05
C GLY A 175 8.95 -9.79 4.08
N ALA A 176 8.73 -8.54 4.50
CA ALA A 176 8.22 -7.49 3.62
C ALA A 176 9.17 -7.23 2.44
N VAL A 177 10.48 -7.15 2.70
CA VAL A 177 11.47 -6.96 1.63
C VAL A 177 11.58 -8.22 0.78
N ALA A 178 11.79 -9.38 1.41
CA ALA A 178 12.00 -10.64 0.69
C ALA A 178 10.84 -11.00 -0.26
N SER A 179 9.60 -10.76 0.17
CA SER A 179 8.40 -11.01 -0.64
C SER A 179 8.29 -10.09 -1.85
N LEU A 180 8.68 -8.81 -1.71
CA LEU A 180 8.69 -7.85 -2.80
C LEU A 180 9.86 -8.11 -3.76
N GLU A 181 11.06 -8.22 -3.21
CA GLU A 181 12.32 -8.47 -3.93
C GLU A 181 12.21 -9.73 -4.77
N GLY A 182 11.82 -10.87 -4.17
CA GLY A 182 11.76 -12.15 -4.88
C GLY A 182 10.84 -12.14 -6.11
N TRP A 183 9.80 -11.30 -6.12
CA TRP A 183 8.98 -11.10 -7.31
C TRP A 183 9.65 -10.17 -8.32
N LEU A 184 10.17 -9.02 -7.87
CA LEU A 184 10.81 -8.00 -8.73
C LEU A 184 12.15 -8.45 -9.34
N THR A 185 12.78 -9.49 -8.79
CA THR A 185 14.05 -10.03 -9.27
C THR A 185 13.93 -11.40 -9.94
N ASP A 186 12.70 -11.87 -10.23
CA ASP A 186 12.48 -13.14 -10.93
C ASP A 186 13.04 -13.07 -12.36
N PRO A 187 14.08 -13.85 -12.72
CA PRO A 187 14.71 -13.81 -14.03
C PRO A 187 13.81 -14.32 -15.16
N ALA A 188 12.72 -15.04 -14.85
CA ALA A 188 11.72 -15.41 -15.84
C ALA A 188 10.80 -14.25 -16.22
N ARG A 189 10.80 -13.16 -15.44
CA ARG A 189 9.92 -11.99 -15.62
C ARG A 189 10.68 -10.74 -16.04
N PHE A 190 11.85 -10.52 -15.45
CA PHE A 190 12.57 -9.26 -15.55
C PHE A 190 13.96 -9.42 -16.15
N PRO A 191 14.43 -8.44 -16.95
CA PRO A 191 15.75 -8.47 -17.53
C PRO A 191 16.84 -8.21 -16.48
N PRO A 192 18.10 -8.64 -16.71
CA PRO A 192 19.19 -8.50 -15.75
C PRO A 192 19.45 -7.05 -15.29
N GLY A 193 19.28 -6.06 -16.17
CA GLY A 193 19.44 -4.64 -15.80
C GLY A 193 18.42 -4.16 -14.78
N TRP A 194 17.16 -4.64 -14.88
CA TRP A 194 16.12 -4.36 -13.90
C TRP A 194 16.42 -5.00 -12.55
N THR A 195 16.77 -6.29 -12.55
CA THR A 195 17.04 -7.02 -11.31
C THR A 195 18.24 -6.45 -10.57
N ALA A 196 19.29 -6.02 -11.30
CA ALA A 196 20.43 -5.32 -10.73
C ALA A 196 20.05 -3.98 -10.11
N ALA A 197 19.22 -3.17 -10.77
CA ALA A 197 18.74 -1.89 -10.24
C ALA A 197 17.88 -2.07 -8.98
N VAL A 198 17.03 -3.11 -8.92
CA VAL A 198 16.25 -3.45 -7.71
C VAL A 198 17.18 -3.81 -6.54
N ALA A 199 18.17 -4.66 -6.77
CA ALA A 199 19.14 -5.04 -5.72
C ALA A 199 19.98 -3.84 -5.24
N ALA A 200 20.39 -2.96 -6.16
CA ALA A 200 21.11 -1.73 -5.84
C ALA A 200 20.24 -0.78 -5.00
N ALA A 201 18.97 -0.58 -5.37
CA ALA A 201 18.04 0.25 -4.61
C ALA A 201 17.76 -0.30 -3.21
N LEU A 202 17.62 -1.61 -3.04
CA LEU A 202 17.47 -2.21 -1.70
C LEU A 202 18.73 -2.04 -0.84
N THR A 203 19.91 -2.14 -1.44
CA THR A 203 21.18 -1.87 -0.75
C THR A 203 21.27 -0.42 -0.30
N GLN A 204 20.90 0.53 -1.17
CA GLN A 204 20.85 1.95 -0.85
C GLN A 204 19.81 2.26 0.22
N ALA A 205 18.61 1.70 0.10
CA ALA A 205 17.56 1.84 1.11
C ALA A 205 18.08 1.37 2.46
N ARG A 206 18.69 0.19 2.55
CA ARG A 206 19.25 -0.31 3.81
C ARG A 206 20.30 0.65 4.40
N ALA A 207 21.18 1.21 3.59
CA ALA A 207 22.19 2.17 4.03
C ALA A 207 21.58 3.54 4.43
N ALA A 208 20.47 3.92 3.82
CA ALA A 208 19.74 5.15 4.08
C ALA A 208 18.87 5.10 5.34
N MET A 209 18.80 3.96 6.05
CA MET A 209 17.89 3.82 7.19
C MET A 209 18.38 4.63 8.39
N VAL A 210 17.45 5.37 8.99
CA VAL A 210 17.67 5.97 10.31
C VAL A 210 17.47 4.88 11.36
N GLN A 211 18.56 4.53 12.05
CA GLN A 211 18.49 3.63 13.20
C GLN A 211 17.61 4.28 14.28
N PRO A 212 16.73 3.53 14.95
CA PRO A 212 16.05 4.07 16.11
C PRO A 212 17.12 4.50 17.12
N GLY A 213 17.05 5.74 17.60
CA GLY A 213 17.87 6.17 18.74
C GLY A 213 17.62 5.23 19.93
N PRO A 214 18.59 5.07 20.85
CA PRO A 214 18.35 4.28 22.05
C PRO A 214 17.11 4.83 22.77
N ALA A 215 16.16 3.95 23.03
CA ALA A 215 14.99 4.23 23.86
C ALA A 215 15.41 4.48 25.32
#